data_AF-A0AAU2IE70-F1
#
_entry.id   AF-A0AAU2IE70-F1
#
_cell.length_a   1.000
_cell.length_b   1.000
_cell.length_c   1.000
_cell.angle_alpha   90.00
_cell.angle_beta   90.00
_cell.angle_gamma   90.00
#
_symmetry.space_group_name_H-M   'P 1'
#
loop_
_entity.id
_entity.type
_entity.pdbx_description
1 polymer ?
#
loop_
_entity_poly.entity_id
_entity_poly.type
_entity_poly.pdbx_seq_one_letter_code
_entity_poly.pdbx_strand_id
1 'polypeptide(L)'
;MAGTKGKKTVGSLVLSMGATVIAAAGIYVFVPHDDSGTPPVKRVDYRVELLTARRAAPYPVAAPEGLAKSWKATSVRFQGSNSDAWHLGFHDADGQYVGIEQSTEKASAFIDRTSQGATETSATQRIGGETWRRYKGDQYDALVLKDDKSTTVVTGTASFAQLAKMAEALRTK
;
A
#
# COMPACT_ATOMS: atom_id res chain seq x y z
N MET A 1 8.07 34.50 -58.57
CA MET A 1 8.65 35.02 -57.31
C MET A 1 8.74 33.87 -56.32
N ALA A 2 9.94 33.58 -55.83
CA ALA A 2 10.29 32.32 -55.17
C ALA A 2 10.23 32.40 -53.63
N GLY A 3 9.66 31.36 -53.01
CA GLY A 3 10.19 30.66 -51.83
C GLY A 3 10.24 31.37 -50.46
N THR A 4 9.33 30.96 -49.58
CA THR A 4 9.36 31.12 -48.11
C THR A 4 10.67 30.65 -47.46
N LYS A 5 11.18 31.38 -46.45
CA LYS A 5 12.12 30.84 -45.44
C LYS A 5 12.03 31.62 -44.12
N GLY A 6 11.21 31.12 -43.19
CA GLY A 6 11.12 31.62 -41.82
C GLY A 6 12.34 31.22 -40.99
N LYS A 7 13.07 32.20 -40.46
CA LYS A 7 14.13 31.99 -39.47
C LYS A 7 13.53 31.89 -38.06
N LYS A 8 12.91 30.75 -37.73
CA LYS A 8 12.54 30.41 -36.34
C LYS A 8 13.53 29.38 -35.84
N THR A 9 14.53 29.70 -35.00
CA THR A 9 15.27 28.58 -34.38
C THR A 9 16.03 28.78 -33.07
N VAL A 10 16.53 29.96 -32.68
CA VAL A 10 17.38 30.00 -31.44
C VAL A 10 16.81 30.91 -30.34
N GLY A 11 16.48 32.16 -30.66
CA GLY A 11 15.93 33.10 -29.67
C GLY A 11 14.63 32.62 -29.03
N SER A 12 13.72 32.05 -29.82
CA SER A 12 12.46 31.48 -29.33
C SER A 12 12.65 30.19 -28.52
N LEU A 13 13.73 29.43 -28.78
CA LEU A 13 14.04 28.19 -28.07
C LEU A 13 14.64 28.48 -26.68
N VAL A 14 15.52 29.48 -26.61
CA VAL A 14 16.10 29.97 -25.35
C VAL A 14 15.02 30.64 -24.49
N LEU A 15 14.11 31.39 -25.10
CA LEU A 15 12.98 32.00 -24.40
C LEU A 15 12.01 30.94 -23.83
N SER A 16 11.74 29.87 -24.58
CA SER A 16 10.89 28.78 -24.09
C SER A 16 11.56 27.94 -23.01
N MET A 17 12.88 27.73 -23.08
CA MET A 17 13.64 27.10 -21.99
C MET A 17 13.60 27.95 -20.72
N GLY A 18 13.84 29.27 -20.83
CA GLY A 18 13.77 30.18 -19.70
C GLY A 18 12.40 30.19 -19.04
N ALA A 19 11.32 30.26 -19.83
CA ALA A 19 9.96 30.19 -19.31
C ALA A 19 9.66 28.86 -18.59
N THR A 20 10.17 27.75 -19.12
CA THR A 20 9.97 26.42 -18.51
C THR A 20 10.74 26.29 -17.19
N VAL A 21 11.98 26.80 -17.12
CA VAL A 21 12.77 26.79 -15.88
C VAL A 21 12.15 27.67 -14.80
N ILE A 22 11.60 28.84 -15.17
CA ILE A 22 10.89 29.72 -14.23
C ILE A 22 9.61 29.05 -13.73
N ALA A 23 8.84 28.39 -14.61
CA ALA A 23 7.66 27.65 -14.21
C ALA A 23 8.01 26.47 -13.28
N ALA A 24 9.07 25.72 -13.59
CA ALA A 24 9.57 24.63 -12.76
C ALA A 24 10.08 25.14 -11.40
N ALA A 25 10.77 26.27 -11.36
CA ALA A 25 11.22 26.92 -10.13
C ALA A 25 10.04 27.43 -9.28
N GLY A 26 9.01 27.98 -9.93
CA GLY A 26 7.76 28.35 -9.27
C GLY A 26 7.11 27.14 -8.61
N ILE A 27 6.92 26.05 -9.35
CA ILE A 27 6.38 24.79 -8.80
C ILE A 27 7.27 24.28 -7.67
N TYR A 28 8.59 24.32 -7.82
CA TYR A 28 9.55 23.88 -6.81
C TYR A 28 9.41 24.67 -5.50
N VAL A 29 9.23 25.99 -5.56
CA VAL A 29 9.04 26.84 -4.38
C VAL A 29 7.69 26.59 -3.69
N PHE A 30 6.64 26.26 -4.46
CA PHE A 30 5.31 25.97 -3.90
C PHE A 30 5.15 24.53 -3.40
N VAL A 31 5.99 23.61 -3.83
CA VAL A 31 6.08 22.25 -3.27
C VAL A 31 6.94 22.32 -2.00
N PRO A 32 6.42 21.98 -0.81
CA PRO A 32 7.22 21.95 0.42
C PRO A 32 8.38 20.96 0.23
N HIS A 33 9.60 21.48 0.20
CA HIS A 33 10.82 20.69 0.22
C HIS A 33 11.29 20.61 1.67
N ASP A 34 10.88 19.55 2.36
CA ASP A 34 11.40 19.27 3.69
C ASP A 34 12.83 18.72 3.55
N ASP A 35 13.82 19.60 3.80
CA ASP A 35 15.27 19.29 3.90
C ASP A 35 15.64 18.48 5.17
N SER A 36 14.68 17.77 5.76
CA SER A 36 14.93 16.81 6.84
C SER A 36 14.80 15.40 6.29
N GLY A 37 15.93 14.68 6.18
CA GLY A 37 15.97 13.30 5.72
C GLY A 37 14.88 12.42 6.36
N THR A 38 13.94 11.99 5.52
CA THR A 38 12.71 11.24 5.83
C THR A 38 11.57 12.09 6.39
N PRO A 39 10.54 12.42 5.59
CA PRO A 39 9.30 12.97 6.12
C PRO A 39 8.75 12.06 7.22
N PRO A 40 8.28 12.58 8.36
CA PRO A 40 7.61 11.76 9.35
C PRO A 40 6.38 11.14 8.68
N VAL A 41 6.41 9.82 8.47
CA VAL A 41 5.29 9.04 7.93
C VAL A 41 4.00 9.49 8.63
N LYS A 42 3.14 10.19 7.89
CA LYS A 42 1.89 10.74 8.41
C LYS A 42 1.00 9.58 8.85
N ARG A 43 0.80 9.46 10.16
CA ARG A 43 -0.11 8.44 10.70
C ARG A 43 -1.54 8.76 10.24
N VAL A 44 -2.18 7.79 9.60
CA VAL A 44 -3.59 7.86 9.26
C VAL A 44 -4.40 7.25 10.40
N ASP A 45 -5.44 7.95 10.86
CA ASP A 45 -6.46 7.33 11.72
C ASP A 45 -7.42 6.56 10.82
N TYR A 46 -7.53 5.25 11.05
CA TYR A 46 -8.32 4.32 10.23
C TYR A 46 -9.62 3.88 10.92
N ARG A 47 -9.96 4.45 12.08
CA ARG A 47 -11.10 3.99 12.89
C ARG A 47 -12.43 4.17 12.19
N VAL A 48 -12.63 5.30 11.51
CA VAL A 48 -13.90 5.61 10.84
C VAL A 48 -14.13 4.67 9.67
N GLU A 49 -13.09 4.45 8.86
CA GLU A 49 -13.09 3.53 7.72
C GLU A 49 -13.26 2.09 8.17
N LEU A 50 -12.59 1.67 9.25
CA LEU A 50 -12.75 0.35 9.84
C LEU A 50 -14.19 0.10 10.31
N LEU A 51 -14.79 1.05 11.02
CA LEU A 51 -16.19 0.95 11.47
C LEU A 51 -17.15 0.88 10.28
N THR A 52 -16.87 1.63 9.22
CA THR A 52 -17.67 1.61 7.98
C THR A 52 -17.53 0.26 7.27
N ALA A 53 -16.30 -0.24 7.11
CA ALA A 53 -16.02 -1.52 6.49
C ALA A 53 -16.67 -2.67 7.27
N ARG A 54 -16.57 -2.70 8.60
CA ARG A 54 -17.19 -3.73 9.45
C ARG A 54 -18.71 -3.78 9.36
N ARG A 55 -19.37 -2.65 9.04
CA ARG A 55 -20.82 -2.61 8.82
C ARG A 55 -21.24 -3.04 7.42
N ALA A 56 -20.38 -2.81 6.43
CA ALA A 56 -20.71 -3.00 5.02
C ALA A 56 -20.24 -4.35 4.46
N ALA A 57 -19.08 -4.86 4.92
CA ALA A 57 -18.49 -6.07 4.38
C ALA A 57 -19.25 -7.33 4.81
N PRO A 58 -19.36 -8.34 3.93
CA PRO A 58 -20.03 -9.62 4.24
C PRO A 58 -19.14 -10.57 5.07
N TYR A 59 -17.98 -10.12 5.53
CA TYR A 59 -16.99 -10.90 6.27
C TYR A 59 -16.44 -10.11 7.47
N PRO A 60 -15.89 -10.81 8.47
CA PRO A 60 -15.24 -10.18 9.62
C PRO A 60 -13.99 -9.37 9.21
N VAL A 61 -14.11 -8.04 9.15
CA VAL A 61 -13.00 -7.14 8.78
C VAL A 61 -11.94 -7.11 9.90
N ALA A 62 -10.73 -7.51 9.56
CA ALA A 62 -9.57 -7.60 10.41
C ALA A 62 -8.81 -6.27 10.48
N ALA A 63 -8.50 -5.85 11.70
CA ALA A 63 -7.57 -4.76 11.96
C ALA A 63 -6.71 -5.09 13.17
N PRO A 64 -5.48 -4.55 13.26
CA PRO A 64 -4.61 -4.87 14.37
C PRO A 64 -5.01 -4.13 15.65
N GLU A 65 -4.88 -4.80 16.78
CA GLU A 65 -5.04 -4.24 18.13
C GLU A 65 -3.78 -4.50 18.97
N GLY A 66 -3.42 -3.56 19.84
CA GLY A 66 -2.29 -3.74 20.77
C GLY A 66 -0.91 -3.67 20.13
N LEU A 67 -0.78 -3.23 18.87
CA LEU A 67 0.53 -2.98 18.25
C LEU A 67 1.30 -1.87 18.97
N ALA A 68 2.62 -2.01 19.01
CA ALA A 68 3.51 -0.98 19.54
C ALA A 68 3.40 0.33 18.73
N LYS A 69 3.63 1.47 19.38
CA LYS A 69 3.55 2.81 18.76
C LYS A 69 4.52 3.01 17.56
N SER A 70 5.53 2.15 17.43
CA SER A 70 6.45 2.14 16.28
C SER A 70 5.75 1.78 14.97
N TRP A 71 4.67 1.00 15.02
CA TRP A 71 3.83 0.73 13.87
C TRP A 71 3.03 1.96 13.49
N LYS A 72 3.11 2.37 12.22
CA LYS A 72 2.45 3.58 11.71
C LYS A 72 1.51 3.20 10.59
N ALA A 73 0.21 3.35 10.79
CA ALA A 73 -0.77 3.22 9.72
C ALA A 73 -0.54 4.32 8.68
N THR A 74 -0.43 3.95 7.42
CA THR A 74 -0.09 4.85 6.30
C THR A 74 -1.19 4.98 5.27
N SER A 75 -2.04 3.97 5.15
CA SER A 75 -3.14 3.93 4.20
C SER A 75 -4.29 3.13 4.76
N VAL A 76 -5.51 3.56 4.47
CA VAL A 76 -6.72 2.80 4.74
C VAL A 76 -7.68 2.98 3.57
N ARG A 77 -8.33 1.88 3.16
CA ARG A 77 -9.36 1.94 2.11
C ARG A 77 -10.32 0.78 2.24
N PHE A 78 -11.59 1.06 2.01
CA PHE A 78 -12.61 0.04 1.80
C PHE A 78 -13.32 0.28 0.45
N GLN A 79 -13.52 -0.79 -0.32
CA GLN A 79 -14.14 -0.74 -1.65
C GLN A 79 -15.26 -1.79 -1.76
N GLY A 80 -16.46 -1.45 -1.28
CA GLY A 80 -17.63 -2.33 -1.35
C GLY A 80 -17.98 -2.79 -2.78
N SER A 81 -17.88 -1.90 -3.76
CA SER A 81 -18.18 -2.22 -5.17
C SER A 81 -17.13 -3.09 -5.86
N ASN A 82 -15.99 -3.37 -5.21
CA ASN A 82 -14.87 -4.10 -5.79
C ASN A 82 -14.54 -5.33 -4.94
N SER A 83 -15.47 -6.28 -4.93
CA SER A 83 -15.37 -7.51 -4.12
C SER A 83 -15.12 -7.24 -2.63
N ASP A 84 -15.81 -6.21 -2.11
CA ASP A 84 -15.73 -5.79 -0.72
C ASP A 84 -14.30 -5.61 -0.21
N ALA A 85 -13.39 -5.09 -1.03
CA ALA A 85 -11.97 -5.09 -0.70
C ALA A 85 -11.64 -4.15 0.47
N TRP A 86 -11.03 -4.70 1.52
CA TRP A 86 -10.45 -3.98 2.64
C TRP A 86 -8.94 -3.92 2.51
N HIS A 87 -8.38 -2.74 2.75
CA HIS A 87 -6.96 -2.46 2.72
C HIS A 87 -6.58 -1.59 3.92
N LEU A 88 -5.55 -2.03 4.64
CA LEU A 88 -4.94 -1.26 5.71
C LEU A 88 -3.41 -1.44 5.66
N GLY A 89 -2.70 -0.36 5.36
CA GLY A 89 -1.24 -0.33 5.23
C GLY A 89 -0.56 0.26 6.46
N PHE A 90 0.60 -0.31 6.80
CA PHE A 90 1.46 0.12 7.88
C PHE A 90 2.92 0.17 7.44
N HIS A 91 3.70 0.98 8.14
CA HIS A 91 5.15 0.77 8.27
C HIS A 91 5.48 0.21 9.65
N ASP A 92 6.40 -0.75 9.70
CA ASP A 92 6.97 -1.27 10.93
C ASP A 92 8.03 -0.32 11.53
N ALA A 93 8.70 -0.75 12.61
CA ALA A 93 9.74 0.03 13.27
C ALA A 93 10.96 0.33 12.38
N ASP A 94 11.22 -0.55 11.40
CA ASP A 94 12.34 -0.47 10.46
C ASP A 94 11.92 0.24 9.16
N GLY A 95 10.71 0.80 9.11
CA GLY A 95 10.15 1.49 7.95
C GLY A 95 9.68 0.54 6.83
N GLN A 96 9.67 -0.77 7.06
CA GLN A 96 9.22 -1.74 6.06
C GLN A 96 7.71 -1.76 5.97
N TYR A 97 7.20 -1.96 4.76
CA TYR A 97 5.77 -1.93 4.50
C TYR A 97 5.10 -3.26 4.89
N VAL A 98 3.94 -3.16 5.52
CA VAL A 98 3.03 -4.26 5.84
C VAL A 98 1.59 -3.85 5.55
N GLY A 99 0.96 -4.52 4.59
CA GLY A 99 -0.44 -4.38 4.24
C GLY A 99 -1.28 -5.52 4.79
N ILE A 100 -2.50 -5.21 5.19
CA ILE A 100 -3.56 -6.15 5.54
C ILE A 100 -4.63 -5.99 4.48
N GLU A 101 -4.83 -7.04 3.71
CA GLU A 101 -5.75 -7.06 2.58
C GLU A 101 -6.81 -8.13 2.83
N GLN A 102 -8.09 -7.79 2.65
CA GLN A 102 -9.18 -8.78 2.68
C GLN A 102 -10.15 -8.55 1.53
N SER A 103 -10.65 -9.63 0.93
CA SER A 103 -11.64 -9.53 -0.14
C SER A 103 -12.44 -10.83 -0.32
N THR A 104 -13.62 -10.70 -0.92
CA THR A 104 -14.46 -11.80 -1.43
C THR A 104 -14.08 -12.23 -2.85
N GLU A 105 -13.09 -11.58 -3.47
CA GLU A 105 -12.58 -11.94 -4.80
C GLU A 105 -12.04 -13.39 -4.82
N LYS A 106 -11.96 -13.99 -6.01
CA LYS A 106 -11.28 -15.27 -6.22
C LYS A 106 -9.88 -15.24 -5.61
N ALA A 107 -9.67 -16.09 -4.61
CA ALA A 107 -8.46 -16.12 -3.78
C ALA A 107 -7.15 -16.09 -4.57
N SER A 108 -7.03 -16.88 -5.64
CA SER A 108 -5.79 -16.94 -6.43
C SER A 108 -5.43 -15.59 -7.08
N ALA A 109 -6.42 -14.89 -7.64
CA ALA A 109 -6.21 -13.59 -8.28
C ALA A 109 -5.92 -12.50 -7.23
N PHE A 110 -6.64 -12.56 -6.11
CA PHE A 110 -6.45 -11.63 -5.01
C PHE A 110 -5.05 -11.75 -4.39
N ILE A 111 -4.59 -12.98 -4.11
CA ILE A 111 -3.26 -13.24 -3.55
C ILE A 111 -2.19 -12.78 -4.52
N ASP A 112 -2.28 -13.15 -5.80
CA ASP A 112 -1.30 -12.76 -6.83
C ASP A 112 -1.15 -11.24 -6.89
N ARG A 113 -2.27 -10.50 -7.00
CA ARG A 113 -2.28 -9.04 -7.05
C ARG A 113 -1.72 -8.38 -5.79
N THR A 114 -2.16 -8.81 -4.61
CA THR A 114 -1.80 -8.16 -3.33
C THR A 114 -0.39 -8.50 -2.87
N SER A 115 0.10 -9.69 -3.24
CA SER A 115 1.48 -10.12 -2.96
C SER A 115 2.47 -9.79 -4.09
N GLN A 116 2.01 -9.10 -5.14
CA GLN A 116 2.82 -8.76 -6.31
C GLN A 116 3.50 -9.98 -6.94
N GLY A 117 2.73 -11.06 -7.13
CA GLY A 117 3.19 -12.29 -7.77
C GLY A 117 3.95 -13.25 -6.85
N ALA A 118 3.79 -13.16 -5.53
CA ALA A 118 4.41 -14.12 -4.63
C ALA A 118 3.86 -15.54 -4.85
N THR A 119 4.73 -16.54 -4.79
CA THR A 119 4.38 -17.94 -5.02
C THR A 119 4.18 -18.67 -3.70
N GLU A 120 3.17 -19.55 -3.64
CA GLU A 120 2.91 -20.39 -2.47
C GLU A 120 4.11 -21.29 -2.17
N THR A 121 4.53 -21.29 -0.91
CA THR A 121 5.58 -22.20 -0.42
C THR A 121 4.95 -23.42 0.25
N SER A 122 5.76 -24.45 0.52
CA SER A 122 5.34 -25.58 1.36
C SER A 122 5.21 -25.23 2.85
N ALA A 123 5.64 -24.03 3.25
CA ALA A 123 5.67 -23.63 4.65
C ALA A 123 4.32 -23.05 5.11
N THR A 124 3.89 -23.49 6.28
CA THR A 124 2.75 -22.92 7.01
C THR A 124 3.21 -22.46 8.39
N GLN A 125 2.46 -21.53 8.98
CA GLN A 125 2.75 -21.00 10.30
C GLN A 125 1.44 -20.80 11.08
N ARG A 126 1.41 -21.28 12.33
CA ARG A 126 0.26 -21.07 13.21
C ARG A 126 0.41 -19.73 13.94
N ILE A 127 -0.55 -18.83 13.76
CA ILE A 127 -0.52 -17.45 14.29
C ILE A 127 -1.92 -17.11 14.78
N GLY A 128 -2.04 -16.67 16.04
CA GLY A 128 -3.35 -16.27 16.60
C GLY A 128 -4.41 -17.39 16.62
N GLY A 129 -4.00 -18.66 16.59
CA GLY A 129 -4.91 -19.81 16.51
C GLY A 129 -5.29 -20.23 15.08
N GLU A 130 -4.88 -19.47 14.07
CA GLU A 130 -5.13 -19.74 12.66
C GLU A 130 -3.88 -20.26 11.94
N THR A 131 -4.07 -21.02 10.87
CA THR A 131 -2.96 -21.57 10.07
C THR A 131 -2.77 -20.74 8.80
N TRP A 132 -1.67 -20.00 8.75
CA TRP A 132 -1.31 -19.14 7.64
C TRP A 132 -0.37 -19.87 6.68
N ARG A 133 -0.60 -19.72 5.37
CA ARG A 133 0.31 -20.22 4.34
C ARG A 133 1.29 -19.12 3.95
N ARG A 134 2.57 -19.48 3.81
CA ARG A 134 3.61 -18.54 3.40
C ARG A 134 3.72 -18.49 1.89
N TYR A 135 3.73 -17.28 1.35
CA TYR A 135 3.98 -16.96 -0.04
C TYR A 135 5.26 -16.15 -0.10
N LYS A 136 6.17 -16.52 -1.00
CA LYS A 136 7.48 -15.87 -1.19
C LYS A 136 7.47 -15.18 -2.54
N GLY A 137 7.77 -13.88 -2.54
CA GLY A 137 7.92 -13.09 -3.77
C GLY A 137 9.28 -12.40 -3.82
N ASP A 138 9.55 -11.78 -4.96
CA ASP A 138 10.77 -10.99 -5.14
C ASP A 138 10.69 -9.66 -4.38
N GLN A 139 9.53 -9.00 -4.43
CA GLN A 139 9.30 -7.73 -3.76
C GLN A 139 8.55 -7.92 -2.44
N TYR A 140 7.40 -8.58 -2.46
CA TYR A 140 6.55 -8.77 -1.29
C TYR A 140 6.51 -10.25 -0.89
N ASP A 141 6.71 -10.49 0.40
CA ASP A 141 6.34 -11.74 1.04
C ASP A 141 4.90 -11.63 1.55
N ALA A 142 4.21 -12.77 1.67
CA ALA A 142 2.85 -12.78 2.18
C ALA A 142 2.55 -13.96 3.10
N LEU A 143 1.69 -13.71 4.07
CA LEU A 143 0.98 -14.70 4.87
C LEU A 143 -0.49 -14.67 4.43
N VAL A 144 -0.99 -15.83 4.00
CA VAL A 144 -2.36 -15.96 3.50
C VAL A 144 -3.18 -16.84 4.44
N LEU A 145 -4.33 -16.33 4.86
CA LEU A 145 -5.39 -17.05 5.53
C LEU A 145 -6.61 -17.08 4.61
N LYS A 146 -7.10 -18.28 4.31
CA LYS A 146 -8.30 -18.49 3.49
C LYS A 146 -9.41 -18.95 4.41
N ASP A 147 -10.45 -18.13 4.50
CA ASP A 147 -11.68 -18.45 5.23
C ASP A 147 -12.82 -18.68 4.22
N ASP A 148 -13.93 -19.25 4.69
CA ASP A 148 -15.09 -19.51 3.83
C ASP A 148 -15.74 -18.24 3.26
N LYS A 149 -15.53 -17.09 3.91
CA LYS A 149 -16.15 -15.81 3.55
C LYS A 149 -15.23 -14.84 2.82
N SER A 150 -13.91 -14.93 3.04
CA SER A 150 -12.95 -14.02 2.45
C SER A 150 -11.53 -14.61 2.47
N THR A 151 -10.67 -14.05 1.64
CA THR A 151 -9.22 -14.30 1.73
C THR A 151 -8.57 -13.12 2.45
N THR A 152 -7.81 -13.40 3.51
CA THR A 152 -7.00 -12.42 4.22
C THR A 152 -5.53 -12.61 3.86
N VAL A 153 -4.87 -11.53 3.45
CA VAL A 153 -3.46 -11.52 3.08
C VAL A 153 -2.74 -10.45 3.89
N VAL A 154 -1.71 -10.86 4.64
CA VAL A 154 -0.75 -9.94 5.26
C VAL A 154 0.51 -9.96 4.42
N THR A 155 0.81 -8.85 3.75
CA THR A 155 1.80 -8.79 2.66
C THR A 155 2.68 -7.55 2.76
N GLY A 156 3.91 -7.62 2.26
CA GLY A 156 4.74 -6.42 2.12
C GLY A 156 6.24 -6.71 2.05
N THR A 157 7.04 -5.66 2.18
CA THR A 157 8.51 -5.74 2.15
C THR A 157 9.09 -6.19 3.50
N ALA A 158 8.29 -6.15 4.56
CA ALA A 158 8.76 -6.56 5.88
C ALA A 158 9.06 -8.06 5.93
N SER A 159 9.99 -8.44 6.79
CA SER A 159 10.31 -9.85 7.00
C SER A 159 9.09 -10.64 7.47
N PHE A 160 9.06 -11.95 7.18
CA PHE A 160 7.99 -12.83 7.68
C PHE A 160 7.77 -12.76 9.19
N ALA A 161 8.80 -12.45 9.99
CA ALA A 161 8.65 -12.25 11.43
C ALA A 161 7.78 -11.02 11.75
N GLN A 162 7.94 -9.93 10.99
CA GLN A 162 7.13 -8.72 11.13
C GLN A 162 5.72 -8.92 10.56
N LEU A 163 5.58 -9.62 9.43
CA LEU A 163 4.27 -10.02 8.90
C LEU A 163 3.51 -10.89 9.92
N ALA A 164 4.21 -11.82 10.58
CA ALA A 164 3.60 -12.67 11.60
C ALA A 164 3.16 -11.89 12.84
N LYS A 165 3.95 -10.91 13.29
CA LYS A 165 3.56 -10.00 14.39
C LYS A 165 2.30 -9.20 14.04
N MET A 166 2.20 -8.72 12.80
CA MET A 166 0.99 -8.05 12.32
C MET A 166 -0.20 -9.01 12.34
N ALA A 167 -0.05 -10.21 11.77
CA ALA A 167 -1.10 -11.23 11.73
C ALA A 167 -1.58 -11.62 13.14
N GLU A 168 -0.67 -11.73 14.11
CA GLU A 168 -0.99 -12.04 15.51
C GLU A 168 -1.84 -10.96 16.19
N ALA A 169 -1.65 -9.70 15.81
CA ALA A 169 -2.39 -8.57 16.34
C ALA A 169 -3.80 -8.42 15.75
N LEU A 170 -4.14 -9.15 14.69
CA LEU A 170 -5.41 -8.98 13.98
C LEU A 170 -6.61 -9.40 14.83
N ARG A 171 -7.61 -8.51 14.90
CA ARG A 171 -8.90 -8.75 15.54
C ARG A 171 -10.03 -8.37 14.61
N THR A 172 -11.09 -9.16 14.66
CA THR A 172 -12.26 -9.07 13.78
C THR A 172 -13.55 -8.70 14.52
N LYS A 173 -13.44 -8.39 15.82
CA LYS A 173 -14.57 -8.06 16.69
C LYS A 173 -14.82 -6.56 16.74
#